data_AF-A0A2A2XYR8-F1
#
_entry.id   AF-A0A2A2XYR8-F1
#
_cell.length_a   1.000
_cell.length_b   1.000
_cell.length_c   1.000
_cell.angle_alpha   90.00
_cell.angle_beta   90.00
_cell.angle_gamma   90.00
#
_symmetry.space_group_name_H-M   'P 1'
#
loop_
_entity.id
_entity.type
_entity.pdbx_description
1 polymer ?
#
loop_
_entity_poly.entity_id
_entity_poly.type
_entity_poly.pdbx_seq_one_letter_code
_entity_poly.pdbx_strand_id
1 'polypeptide(L)'
;MRGRSLAARVFFTPGSIKNCRLPLDFGKIYPVHGVFLPIPHKIRCCAELARKLLSGKSTLGRSAKKPVCTNDFPEMILSEPKPKLEEALALLHLGLQEESLALIESQLQSDPGHKTSITAVSIFNRLELFDRAAQCADATRRELCEPEDLFQISLAYNFAGRIRDSYEIERSIQPLSNDISLIRLYGLACKAARLGLYREALNHLLSCFRFHNVESLDAHRKIFLDSEISSLWMRIPETPLSLRESMRFCNLPFDEILALNESIHPVRCVDYHDFDIMPKRFRPLLHPLHQTCFEVSPLQQATRPKLYADYLEWQQSLVTPRLEIFRDLAKRIRSSVIEKQLDFAKFQAERGRIACARNHIVCHLQNSPRASLDDIPEIPALASLLQEFRAQHDESPEAFEYLISWKCKEEPEAFLFDILPEMPERNRNSGYAKLALGCTHYRLGNIHSAIDQWAACADLWPLDDAPVMNATMLLSGEERWDEASALIHRLPGQCMESLLWKNACSAIRERRSFSISNKIFTSPAIPTPTFGGLYSGADEEYLAETKNFTPICT
;
A
#
# COMPACT_ATOMS: atom_id res chain seq x y z
N MET A 1 19.52 50.59 -12.00
CA MET A 1 19.78 51.61 -10.94
C MET A 1 18.57 51.62 -10.02
N ARG A 2 18.73 51.16 -8.76
CA ARG A 2 18.52 51.92 -7.49
C ARG A 2 17.16 52.64 -7.41
N GLY A 3 16.28 52.49 -6.42
CA GLY A 3 16.26 51.69 -5.19
C GLY A 3 15.15 52.18 -4.23
N ARG A 4 14.62 51.22 -3.44
CA ARG A 4 14.12 51.23 -2.02
C ARG A 4 13.31 52.41 -1.45
N SER A 5 12.17 52.09 -0.82
CA SER A 5 11.96 52.03 0.66
C SER A 5 10.45 51.97 0.99
N LEU A 6 9.85 50.92 1.57
CA LEU A 6 9.82 50.45 2.99
C LEU A 6 8.94 51.32 3.93
N ALA A 7 7.84 50.73 4.43
CA ALA A 7 7.28 51.00 5.75
C ALA A 7 6.48 49.77 6.26
N ALA A 8 7.03 49.14 7.29
CA ALA A 8 6.40 48.11 8.11
C ALA A 8 5.63 48.75 9.27
N ARG A 9 4.62 48.05 9.80
CA ARG A 9 4.25 48.15 11.22
C ARG A 9 4.01 46.77 11.81
N VAL A 10 4.81 46.49 12.81
CA VAL A 10 4.80 45.37 13.76
C VAL A 10 4.05 45.84 15.02
N PHE A 11 3.27 44.97 15.66
CA PHE A 11 3.10 44.98 17.13
C PHE A 11 3.01 43.54 17.66
N PHE A 12 3.64 43.34 18.81
CA PHE A 12 3.99 42.07 19.46
C PHE A 12 2.89 41.50 20.36
N THR A 13 3.01 40.17 20.58
CA THR A 13 2.36 39.20 21.48
C THR A 13 2.41 39.49 23.00
N PRO A 14 1.72 38.70 23.86
CA PRO A 14 2.42 37.61 24.58
C PRO A 14 1.55 36.33 24.79
N GLY A 15 2.03 35.13 24.48
CA GLY A 15 2.79 34.23 25.37
C GLY A 15 2.20 32.81 25.20
N SER A 16 2.93 31.69 25.10
CA SER A 16 4.09 31.25 25.87
C SER A 16 5.07 30.41 25.03
N ILE A 17 6.28 30.31 25.57
CA ILE A 17 7.54 29.88 24.97
C ILE A 17 7.84 28.40 25.30
N LYS A 18 8.47 27.69 24.34
CA LYS A 18 9.65 26.77 24.45
C LYS A 18 9.58 25.79 23.27
N ASN A 19 10.52 25.67 22.33
CA ASN A 19 11.97 25.82 22.37
C ASN A 19 12.54 26.28 21.02
N CYS A 20 13.60 27.08 21.10
CA CYS A 20 14.46 27.52 20.00
C CYS A 20 15.26 26.37 19.37
N ARG A 21 15.41 26.38 18.03
CA ARG A 21 16.70 26.20 17.34
C ARG A 21 16.76 27.05 16.07
N LEU A 22 17.86 27.78 15.94
CA LEU A 22 18.25 28.62 14.80
C LEU A 22 18.56 27.79 13.54
N PRO A 23 18.53 28.40 12.34
CA PRO A 23 18.72 27.72 11.07
C PRO A 23 20.22 27.55 10.77
N LEU A 24 20.61 26.35 10.38
CA LEU A 24 21.89 26.09 9.71
C LEU A 24 21.57 25.45 8.36
N ASP A 25 21.69 26.26 7.31
CA ASP A 25 21.88 25.81 5.94
C ASP A 25 23.16 24.95 5.87
N PHE A 26 22.98 23.65 5.63
CA PHE A 26 24.00 22.80 5.03
C PHE A 26 23.32 21.87 4.02
N GLY A 27 24.00 21.68 2.90
CA GLY A 27 23.47 21.16 1.64
C GLY A 27 22.74 19.82 1.77
N LYS A 28 21.77 19.67 0.87
CA LYS A 28 20.99 18.46 0.60
C LYS A 28 21.92 17.24 0.47
N ILE A 29 21.94 16.41 1.52
CA ILE A 29 22.38 15.02 1.45
C ILE A 29 21.10 14.20 1.35
N TYR A 30 20.90 13.55 0.20
CA TYR A 30 19.83 12.59 0.01
C TYR A 30 20.07 11.38 0.93
N PRO A 31 19.11 10.96 1.76
CA PRO A 31 19.25 9.72 2.50
C PRO A 31 19.08 8.54 1.54
N VAL A 32 20.16 7.77 1.37
CA VAL A 32 20.13 6.44 0.74
C VAL A 32 19.52 5.47 1.76
N HIS A 33 18.24 5.14 1.60
CA HIS A 33 17.55 4.16 2.42
C HIS A 33 17.00 3.03 1.53
N GLY A 34 17.78 1.95 1.45
CA GLY A 34 17.28 0.61 1.12
C GLY A 34 16.79 -0.06 2.40
N VAL A 35 15.62 -0.70 2.33
CA VAL A 35 15.00 -1.40 3.45
C VAL A 35 15.83 -2.63 3.83
N PHE A 36 16.13 -2.73 5.12
CA PHE A 36 16.97 -3.73 5.77
C PHE A 36 16.15 -4.94 6.25
N LEU A 37 16.83 -6.09 6.36
CA LEU A 37 16.65 -6.98 7.51
C LEU A 37 17.37 -6.33 8.72
N PRO A 38 16.72 -6.11 9.87
CA PRO A 38 17.34 -5.42 10.99
C PRO A 38 18.54 -6.21 11.52
N ILE A 39 19.72 -5.61 11.53
CA ILE A 39 20.88 -6.12 12.27
C ILE A 39 20.63 -5.80 13.76
N PRO A 40 20.59 -6.79 14.67
CA PRO A 40 20.49 -6.54 16.10
C PRO A 40 21.61 -5.62 16.56
N HIS A 41 21.27 -4.56 17.30
CA HIS A 41 22.18 -3.52 17.82
C HIS A 41 23.38 -4.10 18.62
N LYS A 42 23.26 -5.34 19.11
CA LYS A 42 24.32 -6.09 19.79
C LYS A 42 25.49 -6.50 18.88
N ILE A 43 25.24 -6.78 17.59
CA ILE A 43 26.28 -7.25 16.64
C ILE A 43 27.20 -6.09 16.22
N ARG A 44 26.65 -4.88 16.12
CA ARG A 44 27.42 -3.66 15.76
C ARG A 44 28.48 -3.31 16.81
N CYS A 45 28.17 -3.52 18.10
CA CYS A 45 29.12 -3.31 19.20
C CYS A 45 30.23 -4.37 19.23
N CYS A 46 29.93 -5.63 18.87
CA CYS A 46 30.93 -6.70 18.81
C CYS A 46 31.93 -6.50 17.66
N ALA A 47 31.47 -6.00 16.50
CA ALA A 47 32.34 -5.71 15.36
C ALA A 47 33.33 -4.55 15.60
N GLU A 48 32.92 -3.50 16.33
CA GLU A 48 33.83 -2.42 16.73
C GLU A 48 34.86 -2.85 17.80
N LEU A 49 34.45 -3.74 18.71
CA LEU A 49 35.34 -4.29 19.74
C LEU A 49 36.41 -5.20 19.11
N ALA A 50 36.00 -6.08 18.18
CA ALA A 50 36.92 -6.94 17.42
C ALA A 50 37.91 -6.10 16.57
N ARG A 51 37.43 -5.01 15.94
CA ARG A 51 38.28 -4.11 15.14
C ARG A 51 39.29 -3.35 16.02
N LYS A 52 38.95 -3.00 17.26
CA LYS A 52 39.90 -2.41 18.22
C LYS A 52 40.92 -3.43 18.73
N LEU A 53 40.50 -4.65 19.03
CA LEU A 53 41.37 -5.72 19.52
C LEU A 53 42.36 -6.24 18.46
N LEU A 54 41.95 -6.29 17.19
CA LEU A 54 42.79 -6.72 16.06
C LEU A 54 43.71 -5.60 15.52
N SER A 55 43.48 -4.33 15.88
CA SER A 55 44.24 -3.20 15.33
C SER A 55 45.63 -2.97 15.95
N GLY A 56 46.04 -3.74 16.96
CA GLY A 56 47.44 -3.86 17.41
C GLY A 56 48.19 -2.56 17.75
N LYS A 57 47.52 -1.42 17.89
CA LYS A 57 48.18 -0.14 18.19
C LYS A 57 48.16 0.11 19.68
N SER A 58 49.24 -0.33 20.32
CA SER A 58 49.62 0.10 21.66
C SER A 58 49.87 1.62 21.68
N THR A 59 49.00 2.39 22.31
CA THR A 59 49.38 3.71 22.84
C THR A 59 49.79 3.52 24.30
N LEU A 60 51.05 3.13 24.51
CA LEU A 60 51.71 3.22 25.80
C LEU A 60 52.36 4.60 25.93
N GLY A 61 51.87 5.38 26.88
CA GLY A 61 52.42 6.68 27.28
C GLY A 61 52.11 7.00 28.74
N ARG A 62 52.88 6.37 29.65
CA ARG A 62 53.21 6.75 31.05
C ARG A 62 52.07 7.17 32.02
N SER A 63 51.84 6.38 33.09
CA SER A 63 52.47 6.57 34.42
C SER A 63 51.65 5.93 35.57
N ALA A 64 52.29 4.94 36.24
CA ALA A 64 52.24 4.57 37.66
C ALA A 64 50.91 4.29 38.40
N LYS A 65 50.68 3.00 38.75
CA LYS A 65 50.84 2.45 40.12
C LYS A 65 50.72 0.91 40.12
N LYS A 66 51.38 0.28 41.11
CA LYS A 66 51.68 -1.16 41.29
C LYS A 66 50.44 -2.09 41.37
N PRO A 67 50.63 -3.41 41.13
CA PRO A 67 49.54 -4.38 41.03
C PRO A 67 49.03 -4.81 42.41
N VAL A 68 47.72 -5.00 42.54
CA VAL A 68 47.13 -5.81 43.61
C VAL A 68 46.66 -7.10 42.97
N CYS A 69 47.30 -8.19 43.37
CA CYS A 69 46.87 -9.55 43.10
C CYS A 69 45.99 -9.96 44.27
N THR A 70 44.69 -10.16 44.05
CA THR A 70 43.85 -11.08 44.83
C THR A 70 42.72 -11.56 43.95
N ASN A 71 42.70 -12.87 43.75
CA ASN A 71 41.61 -13.66 43.20
C ASN A 71 40.31 -13.31 43.91
N ASP A 72 39.24 -13.12 43.13
CA ASP A 72 37.85 -13.50 43.44
C ASP A 72 36.96 -12.97 42.31
N PHE A 73 36.87 -13.74 41.22
CA PHE A 73 35.69 -13.72 40.37
C PHE A 73 35.12 -15.14 40.34
N PRO A 74 33.82 -15.31 40.61
CA PRO A 74 33.20 -16.62 40.66
C PRO A 74 33.36 -17.33 39.31
N GLU A 75 33.47 -18.66 39.36
CA GLU A 75 33.32 -19.55 38.19
C GLU A 75 32.04 -19.16 37.44
N MET A 76 32.22 -18.28 36.47
CA MET A 76 31.21 -17.98 35.48
C MET A 76 31.18 -19.24 34.64
N ILE A 77 30.13 -20.04 34.83
CA ILE A 77 29.77 -21.15 33.96
C ILE A 77 29.76 -20.58 32.54
N LEU A 78 30.87 -20.76 31.83
CA LEU A 78 31.00 -20.44 30.41
C LEU A 78 30.14 -21.48 29.70
N SER A 79 28.88 -21.13 29.47
CA SER A 79 28.08 -21.83 28.48
C SER A 79 28.87 -21.88 27.17
N GLU A 80 29.03 -23.09 26.65
CA GLU A 80 29.81 -23.54 25.50
C GLU A 80 29.92 -22.57 24.29
N PRO A 81 31.00 -22.67 23.49
CA PRO A 81 31.28 -21.74 22.40
C PRO A 81 30.26 -21.93 21.26
N LYS A 82 29.27 -21.01 21.22
CA LYS A 82 28.40 -20.75 20.06
C LYS A 82 28.95 -19.79 18.97
N PRO A 83 30.22 -19.32 18.92
CA PRO A 83 30.59 -18.16 18.10
C PRO A 83 30.88 -18.46 16.62
N LYS A 84 31.08 -19.71 16.18
CA LYS A 84 31.61 -19.97 14.82
C LYS A 84 30.65 -19.62 13.67
N LEU A 85 29.35 -19.82 13.85
CA LEU A 85 28.35 -19.47 12.83
C LEU A 85 28.14 -17.95 12.73
N GLU A 86 28.08 -17.27 13.88
CA GLU A 86 27.99 -15.80 13.94
C GLU A 86 29.27 -15.15 13.39
N GLU A 87 30.44 -15.75 13.65
CA GLU A 87 31.73 -15.36 13.09
C GLU A 87 31.75 -15.50 11.56
N ALA A 88 31.25 -16.61 11.01
CA ALA A 88 31.19 -16.80 9.56
C ALA A 88 30.38 -15.70 8.85
N LEU A 89 29.21 -15.33 9.41
CA LEU A 89 28.42 -14.22 8.90
C LEU A 89 29.11 -12.86 9.09
N ALA A 90 29.74 -12.64 10.24
CA ALA A 90 30.47 -11.41 10.53
C ALA A 90 31.65 -11.20 9.56
N LEU A 91 32.41 -12.25 9.24
CA LEU A 91 33.48 -12.22 8.24
C LEU A 91 32.95 -11.79 6.87
N LEU A 92 31.81 -12.36 6.46
CA LEU A 92 31.15 -11.97 5.21
C LEU A 92 30.69 -10.50 5.22
N HIS A 93 30.21 -10.00 6.35
CA HIS A 93 29.87 -8.57 6.50
C HIS A 93 31.10 -7.65 6.46
N LEU A 94 32.28 -8.15 6.82
CA LEU A 94 33.55 -7.43 6.73
C LEU A 94 34.21 -7.51 5.35
N GLY A 95 33.61 -8.25 4.40
CA GLY A 95 34.17 -8.46 3.06
C GLY A 95 35.23 -9.56 2.98
N LEU A 96 35.44 -10.31 4.06
CA LEU A 96 36.37 -11.44 4.16
C LEU A 96 35.67 -12.72 3.66
N GLN A 97 35.47 -12.77 2.34
CA GLN A 97 34.65 -13.79 1.68
C GLN A 97 35.26 -15.19 1.76
N GLU A 98 36.58 -15.31 1.54
CA GLU A 98 37.29 -16.59 1.55
C GLU A 98 37.32 -17.20 2.96
N GLU A 99 37.55 -16.38 3.99
CA GLU A 99 37.58 -16.82 5.38
C GLU A 99 36.20 -17.23 5.87
N SER A 100 35.16 -16.46 5.49
CA SER A 100 33.76 -16.82 5.76
C SER A 100 33.41 -18.17 5.13
N LEU A 101 33.79 -18.36 3.87
CA LEU A 101 33.56 -19.58 3.11
C LEU A 101 34.26 -20.79 3.74
N ALA A 102 35.55 -20.67 4.06
CA ALA A 102 36.32 -21.75 4.68
C ALA A 102 35.75 -22.16 6.05
N LEU A 103 35.31 -21.18 6.85
CA LEU A 103 34.75 -21.44 8.17
C LEU A 103 33.41 -22.19 8.07
N ILE A 104 32.49 -21.75 7.20
CA ILE A 104 31.19 -22.42 7.06
C ILE A 104 31.32 -23.81 6.43
N GLU A 105 32.26 -24.02 5.50
CA GLU A 105 32.56 -25.34 4.94
C GLU A 105 33.08 -26.32 5.98
N SER A 106 34.01 -25.87 6.83
CA SER A 106 34.49 -26.67 7.96
C SER A 106 33.34 -27.05 8.90
N GLN A 107 32.43 -26.12 9.19
CA GLN A 107 31.26 -26.41 10.04
C GLN A 107 30.30 -27.40 9.39
N LEU A 108 30.00 -27.28 8.09
CA LEU A 108 29.16 -28.25 7.37
C LEU A 108 29.75 -29.66 7.38
N GLN A 109 31.08 -29.81 7.42
CA GLN A 109 31.73 -31.11 7.51
C GLN A 109 31.73 -31.67 8.93
N SER A 110 31.94 -30.84 9.95
CA SER A 110 32.06 -31.30 11.34
C SER A 110 30.73 -31.44 12.08
N ASP A 111 29.76 -30.57 11.77
CA ASP A 111 28.46 -30.49 12.45
C ASP A 111 27.37 -29.98 11.47
N PRO A 112 26.86 -30.85 10.56
CA PRO A 112 25.84 -30.51 9.57
C PRO A 112 24.43 -30.41 10.18
N GLY A 113 24.29 -29.64 11.26
CA GLY A 113 23.01 -29.34 11.86
C GLY A 113 22.17 -28.36 11.03
N HIS A 114 20.88 -28.27 11.37
CA HIS A 114 19.93 -27.33 10.76
C HIS A 114 20.45 -25.89 10.73
N LYS A 115 20.91 -25.39 11.88
CA LYS A 115 21.39 -24.01 12.02
C LYS A 115 22.64 -23.72 11.17
N THR A 116 23.54 -24.71 11.06
CA THR A 116 24.71 -24.65 10.18
C THR A 116 24.27 -24.55 8.72
N SER A 117 23.33 -25.40 8.32
CA SER A 117 22.80 -25.44 6.94
C SER A 117 22.09 -24.14 6.55
N ILE A 118 21.24 -23.57 7.41
CA ILE A 118 20.59 -22.26 7.18
C ILE A 118 21.62 -21.12 7.08
N THR A 119 22.62 -21.12 7.97
CA THR A 119 23.71 -20.14 7.92
C THR A 119 24.48 -20.25 6.60
N ALA A 120 24.74 -21.49 6.15
CA ALA A 120 25.40 -21.75 4.88
C ALA A 120 24.57 -21.28 3.68
N VAL A 121 23.25 -21.50 3.67
CA VAL A 121 22.35 -20.95 2.63
C VAL A 121 22.54 -19.43 2.51
N SER A 122 22.51 -18.71 3.62
CA SER A 122 22.67 -17.25 3.64
C SER A 122 24.03 -16.80 3.09
N ILE A 123 25.12 -17.50 3.47
CA ILE A 123 26.47 -17.20 3.00
C ILE A 123 26.60 -17.51 1.51
N PHE A 124 26.20 -18.71 1.07
CA PHE A 124 26.30 -19.13 -0.31
C PHE A 124 25.46 -18.29 -1.27
N ASN A 125 24.25 -17.86 -0.88
CA ASN A 125 23.46 -16.90 -1.65
C ASN A 125 24.23 -15.59 -1.89
N ARG A 126 24.85 -15.03 -0.84
CA ARG A 126 25.60 -13.76 -0.91
C ARG A 126 26.92 -13.88 -1.67
N LEU A 127 27.46 -15.08 -1.80
CA LEU A 127 28.65 -15.41 -2.59
C LEU A 127 28.30 -15.95 -4.00
N GLU A 128 27.01 -15.93 -4.37
CA GLU A 128 26.52 -16.40 -5.67
C GLU A 128 26.81 -17.90 -5.94
N LEU A 129 27.00 -18.70 -4.89
CA LEU A 129 27.21 -20.14 -4.94
C LEU A 129 25.88 -20.89 -4.87
N PHE A 130 24.97 -20.59 -5.80
CA PHE A 130 23.55 -20.93 -5.70
C PHE A 130 23.25 -22.45 -5.65
N ASP A 131 23.97 -23.27 -6.42
CA ASP A 131 23.79 -24.73 -6.37
C ASP A 131 24.12 -25.31 -4.99
N ARG A 132 25.14 -24.75 -4.33
CA ARG A 132 25.54 -25.15 -2.98
C ARG A 132 24.54 -24.65 -1.93
N ALA A 133 24.02 -23.44 -2.12
CA ALA A 133 22.93 -22.92 -1.30
C ALA A 133 21.70 -23.84 -1.40
N ALA A 134 21.31 -24.26 -2.60
CA ALA A 134 20.17 -25.15 -2.81
C ALA A 134 20.39 -26.54 -2.16
N GLN A 135 21.61 -27.10 -2.22
CA GLN A 135 21.94 -28.36 -1.53
C GLN A 135 21.80 -28.23 -0.01
N CYS A 136 22.27 -27.12 0.57
CA CYS A 136 22.09 -26.87 2.01
C CYS A 136 20.62 -26.64 2.38
N ALA A 137 19.85 -26.02 1.49
CA ALA A 137 18.42 -25.85 1.68
C ALA A 137 17.63 -27.17 1.62
N ASP A 138 18.04 -28.15 0.80
CA ASP A 138 17.41 -29.47 0.82
C ASP A 138 17.65 -30.19 2.14
N ALA A 139 18.82 -29.97 2.78
CA ALA A 139 19.16 -30.56 4.07
C ALA A 139 18.26 -30.06 5.21
N THR A 140 17.63 -28.89 5.08
CA THR A 140 16.77 -28.30 6.11
C THR A 140 15.28 -28.59 5.93
N ARG A 141 14.87 -29.23 4.81
CA ARG A 141 13.46 -29.45 4.42
C ARG A 141 12.59 -30.23 5.41
N ARG A 142 13.19 -30.98 6.34
CA ARG A 142 12.45 -31.80 7.32
C ARG A 142 12.14 -31.06 8.62
N GLU A 143 12.58 -29.82 8.75
CA GLU A 143 12.54 -29.07 9.99
C GLU A 143 11.71 -27.79 9.81
N LEU A 144 11.10 -27.34 10.90
CA LEU A 144 10.35 -26.09 10.92
C LEU A 144 11.34 -24.93 10.77
N CYS A 145 11.19 -24.16 9.69
CA CYS A 145 12.01 -22.98 9.42
C CYS A 145 11.20 -21.71 9.71
N GLU A 146 11.88 -20.66 10.17
CA GLU A 146 11.27 -19.34 10.32
C GLU A 146 11.02 -18.70 8.94
N PRO A 147 10.08 -17.75 8.82
CA PRO A 147 9.76 -17.06 7.56
C PRO A 147 10.98 -16.47 6.82
N GLU A 148 11.94 -15.89 7.54
CA GLU A 148 13.17 -15.32 6.99
C GLU A 148 14.07 -16.40 6.38
N ASP A 149 14.17 -17.56 7.03
CA ASP A 149 14.95 -18.69 6.56
C ASP A 149 14.32 -19.30 5.31
N LEU A 150 12.99 -19.44 5.29
CA LEU A 150 12.24 -19.86 4.11
C LEU A 150 12.45 -18.91 2.92
N PHE A 151 12.57 -17.62 3.17
CA PHE A 151 12.86 -16.64 2.12
C PHE A 151 14.28 -16.85 1.55
N GLN A 152 15.30 -17.06 2.40
CA GLN A 152 16.66 -17.36 1.94
C GLN A 152 16.73 -18.68 1.16
N ILE A 153 16.01 -19.70 1.60
CA ILE A 153 15.86 -20.97 0.90
C ILE A 153 15.19 -20.76 -0.47
N SER A 154 14.11 -19.97 -0.54
CA SER A 154 13.45 -19.63 -1.80
C SER A 154 14.43 -18.98 -2.78
N LEU A 155 15.24 -18.02 -2.32
CA LEU A 155 16.26 -17.36 -3.16
C LEU A 155 17.28 -18.37 -3.69
N ALA A 156 17.77 -19.28 -2.84
CA ALA A 156 18.70 -20.33 -3.25
C ALA A 156 18.13 -21.20 -4.39
N TYR A 157 16.88 -21.66 -4.24
CA TYR A 157 16.23 -22.43 -5.30
C TYR A 157 15.96 -21.61 -6.55
N ASN A 158 15.62 -20.32 -6.42
CA ASN A 158 15.39 -19.44 -7.57
C ASN A 158 16.64 -19.34 -8.46
N PHE A 159 17.78 -19.02 -7.84
CA PHE A 159 19.03 -18.81 -8.57
C PHE A 159 19.69 -20.12 -9.03
N ALA A 160 19.43 -21.25 -8.35
CA ALA A 160 19.80 -22.59 -8.83
C ALA A 160 18.88 -23.12 -9.96
N GLY A 161 17.93 -22.32 -10.45
CA GLY A 161 17.00 -22.72 -11.52
C GLY A 161 15.85 -23.64 -11.09
N ARG A 162 15.71 -23.94 -9.80
CA ARG A 162 14.63 -24.75 -9.21
C ARG A 162 13.38 -23.90 -8.92
N ILE A 163 12.84 -23.28 -9.97
CA ILE A 163 11.82 -22.23 -9.86
C ILE A 163 10.52 -22.72 -9.21
N ARG A 164 10.12 -23.97 -9.47
CA ARG A 164 8.92 -24.55 -8.85
C ARG A 164 9.07 -24.71 -7.33
N ASP A 165 10.21 -25.23 -6.86
CA ASP A 165 10.48 -25.38 -5.43
C ASP A 165 10.52 -24.01 -4.73
N SER A 166 11.17 -23.04 -5.37
CA SER A 166 11.25 -21.65 -4.91
C SER A 166 9.85 -21.03 -4.77
N TYR A 167 9.01 -21.15 -5.80
CA TYR A 167 7.65 -20.62 -5.80
C TYR A 167 6.78 -21.20 -4.67
N GLU A 168 6.78 -22.52 -4.50
CA GLU A 168 5.95 -23.17 -3.48
C GLU A 168 6.35 -22.78 -2.06
N ILE A 169 7.66 -22.68 -1.78
CA ILE A 169 8.15 -22.26 -0.46
C ILE A 169 7.80 -20.81 -0.20
N GLU A 170 8.07 -19.91 -1.15
CA GLU A 170 7.77 -18.50 -0.93
C GLU A 170 6.28 -18.25 -0.77
N ARG A 171 5.44 -19.02 -1.48
CA ARG A 171 3.97 -18.97 -1.36
C ARG A 171 3.49 -19.35 0.04
N SER A 172 4.19 -20.23 0.76
CA SER A 172 3.82 -20.63 2.13
C SER A 172 4.24 -19.64 3.22
N ILE A 173 5.10 -18.66 2.91
CA ILE A 173 5.59 -17.67 3.88
C ILE A 173 4.46 -16.70 4.26
N GLN A 174 4.21 -16.55 5.56
CA GLN A 174 3.30 -15.52 6.08
C GLN A 174 3.98 -14.13 6.04
N PRO A 175 3.26 -13.06 5.66
CA PRO A 175 3.84 -11.72 5.55
C PRO A 175 4.30 -11.17 6.91
N LEU A 176 5.52 -10.63 6.96
CA LEU A 176 6.15 -10.07 8.17
C LEU A 176 5.99 -8.55 8.30
N SER A 177 6.26 -7.82 7.22
CA SER A 177 6.13 -6.35 7.12
C SER A 177 5.63 -5.95 5.72
N ASN A 178 5.21 -4.69 5.55
CA ASN A 178 4.74 -4.18 4.25
C ASN A 178 5.81 -4.27 3.16
N ASP A 179 7.05 -3.87 3.45
CA ASP A 179 8.15 -3.86 2.49
C ASP A 179 8.56 -5.28 2.09
N ILE A 180 8.63 -6.19 3.07
CA ILE A 180 8.89 -7.62 2.83
C ILE A 180 7.74 -8.21 2.00
N SER A 181 6.50 -7.82 2.28
CA SER A 181 5.34 -8.29 1.52
C SER A 181 5.38 -7.85 0.06
N LEU A 182 5.79 -6.60 -0.21
CA LEU A 182 5.99 -6.09 -1.57
C LEU A 182 7.02 -6.93 -2.32
N ILE A 183 8.23 -7.05 -1.77
CA ILE A 183 9.34 -7.79 -2.39
C ILE A 183 8.95 -9.25 -2.64
N ARG A 184 8.31 -9.88 -1.66
CA ARG A 184 7.84 -11.27 -1.77
C ARG A 184 6.77 -11.43 -2.85
N LEU A 185 5.73 -10.59 -2.86
CA LEU A 185 4.69 -10.68 -3.89
C LEU A 185 5.27 -10.43 -5.29
N TYR A 186 6.24 -9.53 -5.39
CA TYR A 186 6.94 -9.29 -6.64
C TYR A 186 7.75 -10.52 -7.08
N GLY A 187 8.52 -11.10 -6.16
CA GLY A 187 9.25 -12.35 -6.39
C GLY A 187 8.35 -13.52 -6.77
N LEU A 188 7.15 -13.62 -6.18
CA LEU A 188 6.13 -14.60 -6.55
C LEU A 188 5.58 -14.34 -7.95
N ALA A 189 5.36 -13.08 -8.35
CA ALA A 189 4.94 -12.73 -9.70
C ALA A 189 5.99 -13.14 -10.74
N CYS A 190 7.28 -12.85 -10.50
CA CYS A 190 8.39 -13.28 -11.37
C CYS A 190 8.43 -14.81 -11.53
N LYS A 191 8.40 -15.55 -10.42
CA LYS A 191 8.45 -17.02 -10.44
C LYS A 191 7.22 -17.62 -11.12
N ALA A 192 6.03 -17.13 -10.81
CA ALA A 192 4.79 -17.59 -11.45
C ALA A 192 4.80 -17.33 -12.96
N ALA A 193 5.28 -16.17 -13.41
CA ALA A 193 5.43 -15.85 -14.83
C ALA A 193 6.40 -16.81 -15.54
N ARG A 194 7.56 -17.10 -14.93
CA ARG A 194 8.55 -18.06 -15.45
C ARG A 194 8.03 -19.51 -15.48
N LEU A 195 7.08 -19.85 -14.61
CA LEU A 195 6.39 -21.14 -14.61
C LEU A 195 5.20 -21.20 -15.58
N GLY A 196 4.85 -20.11 -16.25
CA GLY A 196 3.67 -20.02 -17.13
C GLY A 196 2.33 -19.91 -16.39
N LEU A 197 2.34 -19.67 -15.08
CA LEU A 197 1.17 -19.49 -14.22
C LEU A 197 0.69 -18.02 -14.30
N TYR A 198 0.25 -17.58 -15.48
CA TYR A 198 0.05 -16.16 -15.76
C TYR A 198 -1.07 -15.50 -14.94
N ARG A 199 -2.13 -16.24 -14.58
CA ARG A 199 -3.23 -15.69 -13.77
C ARG A 199 -2.77 -15.46 -12.32
N GLU A 200 -2.04 -16.42 -11.76
CA GLU A 200 -1.43 -16.31 -10.43
C GLU A 200 -0.39 -15.19 -10.42
N ALA A 201 0.44 -15.11 -11.46
CA ALA A 201 1.44 -14.05 -11.60
C ALA A 201 0.80 -12.66 -11.62
N LEU A 202 -0.30 -12.48 -12.37
CA LEU A 202 -1.06 -11.24 -12.41
C LEU A 202 -1.65 -10.88 -11.03
N ASN A 203 -2.19 -11.86 -10.31
CA ASN A 203 -2.74 -11.66 -8.97
C ASN A 203 -1.67 -11.21 -7.95
N HIS A 204 -0.49 -11.83 -8.00
CA HIS A 204 0.66 -11.43 -7.17
C HIS A 204 1.12 -10.02 -7.54
N LEU A 205 1.28 -9.72 -8.84
CA LEU A 205 1.66 -8.40 -9.36
C LEU A 205 0.70 -7.30 -8.90
N LEU A 206 -0.62 -7.49 -9.06
CA LEU A 206 -1.62 -6.52 -8.60
C LEU A 206 -1.62 -6.37 -7.08
N SER A 207 -1.28 -7.43 -6.35
CA SER A 207 -1.16 -7.38 -4.89
C SER A 207 0.06 -6.57 -4.42
N CYS A 208 1.15 -6.50 -5.20
CA CYS A 208 2.30 -5.64 -4.90
C CYS A 208 1.88 -4.18 -4.76
N PHE A 209 1.04 -3.69 -5.67
CA PHE A 209 0.62 -2.29 -5.72
C PHE A 209 -0.25 -1.84 -4.54
N ARG A 210 -0.70 -2.76 -3.68
CA ARG A 210 -1.31 -2.42 -2.39
C ARG A 210 -0.32 -1.74 -1.44
N PHE A 211 0.98 -1.97 -1.64
CA PHE A 211 2.07 -1.43 -0.84
C PHE A 211 2.72 -0.19 -1.49
N HIS A 212 1.98 0.58 -2.29
CA HIS A 212 2.45 1.79 -3.00
C HIS A 212 3.07 2.88 -2.08
N ASN A 213 2.68 2.93 -0.81
CA ASN A 213 3.19 3.91 0.17
C ASN A 213 4.52 3.51 0.84
N VAL A 214 5.17 2.46 0.37
CA VAL A 214 6.49 2.04 0.84
C VAL A 214 7.55 2.92 0.19
N GLU A 215 8.48 3.46 0.99
CA GLU A 215 9.56 4.36 0.54
C GLU A 215 10.49 3.74 -0.52
N SER A 216 10.46 2.41 -0.70
CA SER A 216 11.18 1.67 -1.74
C SER A 216 10.55 1.83 -3.13
N LEU A 217 10.59 3.06 -3.65
CA LEU A 217 10.08 3.43 -4.98
C LEU A 217 10.76 2.64 -6.13
N ASP A 218 11.95 2.10 -5.90
CA ASP A 218 12.70 1.33 -6.91
C ASP A 218 12.00 0.05 -7.32
N ALA A 219 11.32 -0.65 -6.40
CA ALA A 219 10.66 -1.91 -6.72
C ALA A 219 9.47 -1.72 -7.66
N HIS A 220 8.63 -0.71 -7.42
CA HIS A 220 7.51 -0.38 -8.31
C HIS A 220 7.95 0.13 -9.67
N ARG A 221 9.08 0.85 -9.74
CA ARG A 221 9.64 1.29 -11.02
C ARG A 221 10.25 0.14 -11.82
N LYS A 222 10.90 -0.81 -11.13
CA LYS A 222 11.56 -1.96 -11.73
C LYS A 222 10.57 -2.92 -12.39
N ILE A 223 9.38 -3.13 -11.81
CA ILE A 223 8.31 -3.98 -12.37
C ILE A 223 8.09 -3.77 -13.88
N PHE A 224 8.13 -2.52 -14.35
CA PHE A 224 7.88 -2.22 -15.76
C PHE A 224 9.11 -2.43 -16.66
N LEU A 225 10.33 -2.51 -16.11
CA LEU A 225 11.55 -2.82 -16.87
C LEU A 225 11.87 -4.31 -16.85
N ASP A 226 11.56 -4.99 -15.75
CA ASP A 226 12.05 -6.31 -15.43
C ASP A 226 11.74 -7.36 -16.50
N SER A 227 12.76 -8.14 -16.81
CA SER A 227 12.73 -9.17 -17.84
C SER A 227 12.12 -10.48 -17.40
N GLU A 228 12.13 -10.83 -16.11
CA GLU A 228 11.54 -12.06 -15.59
C GLU A 228 10.01 -12.08 -15.75
N ILE A 229 9.37 -10.91 -15.70
CA ILE A 229 7.92 -10.75 -15.94
C ILE A 229 7.56 -10.25 -17.33
N SER A 230 8.53 -10.18 -18.26
CA SER A 230 8.28 -9.76 -19.64
C SER A 230 7.19 -10.59 -20.33
N SER A 231 7.18 -11.90 -20.11
CA SER A 231 6.17 -12.81 -20.67
C SER A 231 4.78 -12.57 -20.08
N LEU A 232 4.68 -12.18 -18.81
CA LEU A 232 3.41 -11.83 -18.17
C LEU A 232 2.80 -10.59 -18.85
N TRP A 233 3.59 -9.55 -19.08
CA TRP A 233 3.11 -8.33 -19.74
C TRP A 233 2.45 -8.64 -21.10
N MET A 234 3.05 -9.51 -21.89
CA MET A 234 2.48 -9.93 -23.19
C MET A 234 1.17 -10.71 -23.06
N ARG A 235 0.91 -11.35 -21.91
CA ARG A 235 -0.29 -12.17 -21.67
C ARG A 235 -1.43 -11.43 -21.00
N ILE A 236 -1.15 -10.35 -20.25
CA ILE A 236 -2.18 -9.55 -19.55
C ILE A 236 -3.39 -9.18 -20.44
N PRO A 237 -3.22 -8.75 -21.71
CA PRO A 237 -4.36 -8.43 -22.57
C PRO A 237 -5.34 -9.59 -22.77
N GLU A 238 -4.85 -10.83 -22.76
CA GLU A 238 -5.62 -12.06 -22.99
C GLU A 238 -6.07 -12.73 -21.68
N THR A 239 -5.43 -12.41 -20.54
CA THR A 239 -5.76 -13.03 -19.25
C THR A 239 -7.16 -12.60 -18.79
N PRO A 240 -8.10 -13.54 -18.59
CA PRO A 240 -9.43 -13.21 -18.07
C PRO A 240 -9.35 -12.83 -16.59
N LEU A 241 -10.21 -11.89 -16.18
CA LEU A 241 -10.38 -11.48 -14.79
C LEU A 241 -11.78 -11.87 -14.34
N SER A 242 -11.87 -12.59 -13.23
CA SER A 242 -13.15 -12.82 -12.55
C SER A 242 -13.64 -11.54 -11.89
N LEU A 243 -14.95 -11.44 -11.68
CA LEU A 243 -15.54 -10.32 -10.93
C LEU A 243 -14.94 -10.19 -9.53
N ARG A 244 -14.65 -11.31 -8.84
CA ARG A 244 -13.96 -11.31 -7.54
C ARG A 244 -12.60 -10.62 -7.62
N GLU A 245 -11.79 -10.95 -8.63
CA GLU A 245 -10.48 -10.30 -8.84
C GLU A 245 -10.65 -8.82 -9.16
N SER A 246 -11.61 -8.46 -10.02
CA SER A 246 -11.88 -7.05 -10.35
C SER A 246 -12.30 -6.23 -9.12
N MET A 247 -13.22 -6.74 -8.31
CA MET A 247 -13.65 -6.10 -7.05
C MET A 247 -12.46 -5.93 -6.09
N ARG A 248 -11.60 -6.94 -5.98
CA ARG A 248 -10.41 -6.92 -5.12
C ARG A 248 -9.40 -5.82 -5.51
N PHE A 249 -9.30 -5.46 -6.79
CA PHE A 249 -8.24 -4.58 -7.29
C PHE A 249 -8.73 -3.25 -7.90
N CYS A 250 -10.04 -3.02 -8.02
CA CYS A 250 -10.58 -1.81 -8.67
C CYS A 250 -10.17 -0.48 -8.03
N ASN A 251 -9.87 -0.49 -6.73
CA ASN A 251 -9.44 0.69 -5.97
C ASN A 251 -7.92 0.74 -5.74
N LEU A 252 -7.12 0.00 -6.51
CA LEU A 252 -5.67 0.26 -6.55
C LEU A 252 -5.41 1.68 -7.10
N PRO A 253 -4.33 2.36 -6.67
CA PRO A 253 -3.99 3.71 -7.11
C PRO A 253 -3.32 3.68 -8.50
N PHE A 254 -4.03 3.17 -9.50
CA PHE A 254 -3.51 2.96 -10.86
C PHE A 254 -2.93 4.24 -11.46
N ASP A 255 -3.62 5.36 -11.29
CA ASP A 255 -3.24 6.63 -11.89
C ASP A 255 -1.95 7.20 -11.25
N GLU A 256 -1.78 7.03 -9.93
CA GLU A 256 -0.54 7.39 -9.24
C GLU A 256 0.63 6.49 -9.68
N ILE A 257 0.40 5.18 -9.80
CA ILE A 257 1.42 4.22 -10.25
C ILE A 257 1.86 4.54 -11.69
N LEU A 258 0.91 4.87 -12.57
CA LEU A 258 1.17 5.29 -13.95
C LEU A 258 1.99 6.59 -13.96
N ALA A 259 1.52 7.64 -13.28
CA ALA A 259 2.20 8.94 -13.23
C ALA A 259 3.64 8.83 -12.71
N LEU A 260 3.86 7.98 -11.69
CA LEU A 260 5.20 7.71 -11.16
C LEU A 260 6.12 7.00 -12.16
N ASN A 261 5.57 6.28 -13.14
CA ASN A 261 6.33 5.47 -14.09
C ASN A 261 6.45 6.07 -15.49
N GLU A 262 5.63 7.06 -15.84
CA GLU A 262 5.71 7.79 -17.11
C GLU A 262 7.07 8.50 -17.27
N SER A 263 7.58 9.08 -16.18
CA SER A 263 8.93 9.63 -16.16
C SER A 263 9.99 8.54 -16.18
N ILE A 264 10.94 8.65 -17.11
CA ILE A 264 12.14 7.80 -17.12
C ILE A 264 13.07 8.07 -15.92
N HIS A 265 12.98 9.26 -15.32
CA HIS A 265 13.80 9.64 -14.17
C HIS A 265 13.07 9.44 -12.83
N PRO A 266 13.76 8.93 -11.78
CA PRO A 266 15.14 8.42 -11.80
C PRO A 266 15.29 7.16 -12.68
N VAL A 267 16.46 7.01 -13.32
CA VAL A 267 16.72 5.89 -14.24
C VAL A 267 16.55 4.57 -13.49
N ARG A 268 15.87 3.61 -14.10
CA ARG A 268 15.59 2.32 -13.46
C ARG A 268 16.86 1.49 -13.35
N CYS A 269 17.09 0.92 -12.18
CA CYS A 269 18.16 -0.05 -11.96
C CYS A 269 17.85 -1.34 -12.74
N VAL A 270 18.92 -2.00 -13.21
CA VAL A 270 18.84 -3.33 -13.84
C VAL A 270 19.40 -4.35 -12.85
N ASP A 271 18.76 -5.52 -12.73
CA ASP A 271 19.38 -6.63 -11.97
C ASP A 271 20.29 -7.48 -12.87
N TYR A 272 20.81 -8.58 -12.33
CA TYR A 272 21.61 -9.53 -13.10
C TYR A 272 20.88 -10.13 -14.31
N HIS A 273 19.59 -10.45 -14.19
CA HIS A 273 18.84 -11.03 -15.30
C HIS A 273 18.66 -10.01 -16.43
N ASP A 274 18.27 -8.78 -16.07
CA ASP A 274 18.18 -7.66 -16.98
C ASP A 274 19.54 -7.34 -17.64
N PHE A 275 20.64 -7.39 -16.87
CA PHE A 275 22.00 -7.14 -17.33
C PHE A 275 22.50 -8.19 -18.34
N ASP A 276 22.08 -9.44 -18.17
CA ASP A 276 22.44 -10.54 -19.06
C ASP A 276 21.75 -10.42 -20.42
N ILE A 277 20.48 -10.00 -20.43
CA ILE A 277 19.70 -9.91 -21.65
C ILE A 277 19.82 -8.56 -22.38
N MET A 278 20.21 -7.49 -21.69
CA MET A 278 20.30 -6.16 -22.29
C MET A 278 21.40 -6.09 -23.36
N PRO A 279 21.29 -5.16 -24.34
CA PRO A 279 22.33 -4.98 -25.35
C PRO A 279 23.70 -4.70 -24.74
N LYS A 280 24.71 -5.54 -25.06
CA LYS A 280 26.06 -5.47 -24.48
C LYS A 280 26.72 -4.09 -24.59
N ARG A 281 26.37 -3.30 -25.62
CA ARG A 281 26.87 -1.94 -25.83
C ARG A 281 26.62 -0.99 -24.65
N PHE A 282 25.59 -1.24 -23.84
CA PHE A 282 25.20 -0.39 -22.72
C PHE A 282 25.91 -0.73 -21.41
N ARG A 283 26.45 -1.94 -21.26
CA ARG A 283 27.15 -2.40 -20.04
C ARG A 283 28.24 -1.43 -19.54
N PRO A 284 29.03 -0.75 -20.40
CA PRO A 284 30.02 0.23 -19.94
C PRO A 284 29.45 1.46 -19.21
N LEU A 285 28.14 1.73 -19.31
CA LEU A 285 27.49 2.79 -18.55
C LEU A 285 27.22 2.39 -17.10
N LEU A 286 27.11 1.10 -16.86
CA LEU A 286 26.60 0.53 -15.63
C LEU A 286 27.72 0.21 -14.66
N HIS A 287 27.44 0.43 -13.39
CA HIS A 287 28.30 -0.03 -12.30
C HIS A 287 27.43 -0.67 -11.22
N PRO A 288 27.99 -1.61 -10.43
CA PRO A 288 27.28 -2.21 -9.33
C PRO A 288 26.86 -1.14 -8.33
N LEU A 289 25.55 -1.01 -8.08
CA LEU A 289 25.02 -0.20 -6.99
C LEU A 289 25.06 -1.03 -5.70
N HIS A 290 24.59 -2.28 -5.79
CA HIS A 290 24.54 -3.28 -4.70
C HIS A 290 24.83 -4.69 -5.24
N GLN A 291 24.80 -5.72 -4.36
CA GLN A 291 25.14 -7.11 -4.73
C GLN A 291 24.32 -7.68 -5.90
N THR A 292 23.13 -7.16 -6.21
CA THR A 292 22.22 -7.75 -7.21
C THR A 292 21.73 -6.77 -8.28
N CYS A 293 22.17 -5.50 -8.23
CA CYS A 293 21.66 -4.43 -9.10
C CYS A 293 22.77 -3.53 -9.62
N PHE A 294 22.57 -3.03 -10.85
CA PHE A 294 23.44 -2.09 -11.52
C PHE A 294 22.69 -0.79 -11.81
N GLU A 295 23.39 0.33 -11.66
CA GLU A 295 22.90 1.66 -12.00
C GLU A 295 23.84 2.39 -12.96
N VAL A 296 23.35 3.45 -13.58
CA VAL A 296 24.18 4.30 -14.45
C VAL A 296 25.14 5.11 -13.58
N SER A 297 26.44 5.01 -13.87
CA SER A 297 27.44 5.86 -13.22
C SER A 297 27.32 7.32 -13.69
N PRO A 298 27.24 8.32 -12.79
CA PRO A 298 27.23 9.73 -13.18
C PRO A 298 28.44 10.13 -14.03
N LEU A 299 29.60 9.52 -13.79
CA LEU A 299 30.81 9.73 -14.60
C LEU A 299 30.66 9.15 -16.00
N GLN A 300 30.08 7.95 -16.15
CA GLN A 300 29.85 7.35 -17.47
C GLN A 300 28.78 8.09 -18.25
N GLN A 301 27.73 8.58 -17.57
CA GLN A 301 26.75 9.49 -18.16
C GLN A 301 27.42 10.74 -18.73
N ALA A 302 28.30 11.40 -17.96
CA ALA A 302 28.98 12.62 -18.40
C ALA A 302 29.98 12.38 -19.55
N THR A 303 30.69 11.24 -19.53
CA THR A 303 31.73 10.92 -20.52
C THR A 303 31.19 10.25 -21.78
N ARG A 304 29.95 9.71 -21.75
CA ARG A 304 29.32 9.00 -22.88
C ARG A 304 27.86 9.44 -23.09
N PRO A 305 27.58 10.74 -23.31
CA PRO A 305 26.21 11.28 -23.34
C PRO A 305 25.33 10.65 -24.43
N LYS A 306 25.90 10.34 -25.60
CA LYS A 306 25.15 9.67 -26.69
C LYS A 306 24.75 8.24 -26.31
N LEU A 307 25.67 7.46 -25.74
CA LEU A 307 25.38 6.10 -25.29
C LEU A 307 24.34 6.10 -24.17
N TYR A 308 24.40 7.09 -23.27
CA TYR A 308 23.40 7.28 -22.23
C TYR A 308 22.02 7.61 -22.80
N ALA A 309 21.92 8.51 -23.79
CA ALA A 309 20.67 8.79 -24.49
C ALA A 309 20.08 7.52 -25.14
N ASP A 310 20.91 6.76 -25.87
CA ASP A 310 20.50 5.48 -26.47
C ASP A 310 20.03 4.45 -25.41
N TYR A 311 20.63 4.48 -24.20
CA TYR A 311 20.23 3.61 -23.08
C TYR A 311 18.88 4.01 -22.49
N LEU A 312 18.63 5.32 -22.37
CA LEU A 312 17.33 5.84 -21.95
C LEU A 312 16.23 5.47 -22.96
N GLU A 313 16.49 5.64 -24.26
CA GLU A 313 15.56 5.22 -25.31
C GLU A 313 15.27 3.72 -25.26
N TRP A 314 16.30 2.90 -25.00
CA TRP A 314 16.12 1.46 -24.83
C TRP A 314 15.21 1.13 -23.63
N GLN A 315 15.44 1.70 -22.44
CA GLN A 315 14.55 1.49 -21.30
C GLN A 315 13.12 1.93 -21.61
N GLN A 316 12.95 3.11 -22.21
CA GLN A 316 11.63 3.64 -22.56
C GLN A 316 10.91 2.72 -23.55
N SER A 317 11.62 2.16 -24.53
CA SER A 317 11.05 1.22 -25.51
C SER A 317 10.52 -0.07 -24.89
N LEU A 318 11.05 -0.49 -23.73
CA LEU A 318 10.55 -1.63 -22.98
C LEU A 318 9.38 -1.26 -22.06
N VAL A 319 9.50 -0.11 -21.38
CA VAL A 319 8.56 0.32 -20.33
C VAL A 319 7.25 0.85 -20.93
N THR A 320 7.31 1.70 -21.96
CA THR A 320 6.12 2.37 -22.51
C THR A 320 5.03 1.39 -22.93
N PRO A 321 5.30 0.31 -23.70
CA PRO A 321 4.26 -0.66 -24.06
C PRO A 321 3.62 -1.33 -22.84
N ARG A 322 4.39 -1.55 -21.76
CA ARG A 322 3.90 -2.20 -20.53
C ARG A 322 3.03 -1.25 -19.71
N LEU A 323 3.33 0.05 -19.73
CA LEU A 323 2.46 1.06 -19.13
C LEU A 323 1.12 1.17 -19.86
N GLU A 324 1.11 1.09 -21.19
CA GLU A 324 -0.14 1.02 -21.97
C GLU A 324 -0.97 -0.22 -21.58
N ILE A 325 -0.34 -1.40 -21.52
CA ILE A 325 -1.00 -2.63 -21.08
C ILE A 325 -1.54 -2.49 -19.65
N PHE A 326 -0.80 -1.84 -18.75
CA PHE A 326 -1.25 -1.59 -17.38
C PHE A 326 -2.43 -0.62 -17.31
N ARG A 327 -2.43 0.43 -18.15
CA ARG A 327 -3.55 1.37 -18.28
C ARG A 327 -4.82 0.69 -18.79
N ASP A 328 -4.68 -0.16 -19.80
CA ASP A 328 -5.79 -0.98 -20.33
C ASP A 328 -6.29 -1.99 -19.29
N LEU A 329 -5.39 -2.62 -18.54
CA LEU A 329 -5.74 -3.51 -17.43
C LEU A 329 -6.52 -2.78 -16.34
N ALA A 330 -6.08 -1.58 -15.94
CA ALA A 330 -6.77 -0.74 -14.97
C ALA A 330 -8.19 -0.42 -15.43
N LYS A 331 -8.34 -0.01 -16.70
CA LYS A 331 -9.65 0.24 -17.32
C LYS A 331 -10.53 -1.00 -17.30
N ARG A 332 -10.02 -2.15 -17.73
CA ARG A 332 -10.75 -3.44 -17.72
C ARG A 332 -11.23 -3.81 -16.32
N ILE A 333 -10.36 -3.72 -15.31
CA ILE A 333 -10.70 -4.00 -13.91
C ILE A 333 -11.83 -3.07 -13.43
N ARG A 334 -11.69 -1.76 -13.65
CA ARG A 334 -12.68 -0.77 -13.22
C ARG A 334 -14.01 -0.97 -13.94
N SER A 335 -14.00 -1.16 -15.25
CA SER A 335 -15.20 -1.41 -16.07
C SER A 335 -15.98 -2.63 -15.59
N SER A 336 -15.32 -3.76 -15.31
CA SER A 336 -15.99 -4.96 -14.79
C SER A 336 -16.77 -4.72 -13.49
N VAL A 337 -16.32 -3.79 -12.64
CA VAL A 337 -17.00 -3.44 -11.38
C VAL A 337 -18.06 -2.36 -11.60
N ILE A 338 -17.82 -1.42 -12.52
CA ILE A 338 -18.79 -0.38 -12.90
C ILE A 338 -20.03 -1.00 -13.55
N GLU A 339 -19.85 -1.98 -14.43
CA GLU A 339 -20.94 -2.72 -15.08
C GLU A 339 -21.85 -3.45 -14.09
N LYS A 340 -21.37 -3.69 -12.86
CA LYS A 340 -22.11 -4.37 -11.78
C LYS A 340 -22.73 -3.45 -10.75
N GLN A 341 -22.61 -2.13 -10.89
CA GLN A 341 -23.09 -1.18 -9.89
C GLN A 341 -24.61 -1.26 -9.66
N LEU A 342 -25.43 -1.44 -10.71
CA LEU A 342 -26.89 -1.58 -10.54
C LEU A 342 -27.27 -2.90 -9.86
N ASP A 343 -26.56 -4.00 -10.16
CA ASP A 343 -26.72 -5.28 -9.46
C ASP A 343 -26.36 -5.13 -7.97
N PHE A 344 -25.26 -4.43 -7.67
CA PHE A 344 -24.85 -4.12 -6.30
C PHE A 344 -25.87 -3.22 -5.59
N ALA A 345 -26.41 -2.21 -6.26
CA ALA A 345 -27.42 -1.32 -5.70
C ALA A 345 -28.66 -2.11 -5.26
N LYS A 346 -29.16 -3.01 -6.12
CA LYS A 346 -30.28 -3.89 -5.80
C LYS A 346 -29.96 -4.80 -4.62
N PHE A 347 -28.81 -5.48 -4.65
CA PHE A 347 -28.34 -6.38 -3.59
C PHE A 347 -28.30 -5.68 -2.21
N GLN A 348 -27.82 -4.44 -2.16
CA GLN A 348 -27.76 -3.66 -0.92
C GLN A 348 -29.15 -3.18 -0.47
N ALA A 349 -29.99 -2.75 -1.41
CA ALA A 349 -31.33 -2.26 -1.12
C ALA A 349 -32.23 -3.35 -0.53
N GLU A 350 -32.14 -4.58 -1.03
CA GLU A 350 -32.86 -5.75 -0.50
C GLU A 350 -32.48 -6.08 0.95
N ARG A 351 -31.33 -5.58 1.43
CA ARG A 351 -30.82 -5.73 2.79
C ARG A 351 -31.04 -4.50 3.66
N GLY A 352 -31.79 -3.51 3.18
CA GLY A 352 -32.03 -2.25 3.90
C GLY A 352 -30.80 -1.34 3.99
N ARG A 353 -29.75 -1.58 3.19
CA ARG A 353 -28.50 -0.78 3.20
C ARG A 353 -28.60 0.37 2.19
N ILE A 354 -29.58 1.23 2.40
CA ILE A 354 -30.03 2.23 1.41
C ILE A 354 -28.94 3.25 1.08
N ALA A 355 -28.17 3.72 2.06
CA ALA A 355 -27.05 4.62 1.80
C ALA A 355 -26.03 4.02 0.82
N CYS A 356 -25.75 2.72 0.94
CA CYS A 356 -24.83 2.04 0.02
C CYS A 356 -25.43 1.84 -1.36
N ALA A 357 -26.70 1.43 -1.42
CA ALA A 357 -27.42 1.29 -2.67
C ALA A 357 -27.45 2.60 -3.48
N ARG A 358 -27.71 3.74 -2.81
CA ARG A 358 -27.62 5.09 -3.40
C ARG A 358 -26.23 5.36 -3.99
N ASN A 359 -25.17 5.06 -3.24
CA ASN A 359 -23.80 5.30 -3.72
C ASN A 359 -23.43 4.43 -4.94
N HIS A 360 -23.95 3.20 -5.04
CA HIS A 360 -23.79 2.38 -6.23
C HIS A 360 -24.50 2.98 -7.45
N ILE A 361 -25.73 3.49 -7.29
CA ILE A 361 -26.43 4.22 -8.38
C ILE A 361 -25.63 5.44 -8.83
N VAL A 362 -25.15 6.24 -7.88
CA VAL A 362 -24.33 7.42 -8.18
C VAL A 362 -23.07 7.03 -8.93
N CYS A 363 -22.36 5.98 -8.49
CA CYS A 363 -21.19 5.48 -9.19
C CYS A 363 -21.52 5.04 -10.61
N HIS A 364 -22.65 4.34 -10.82
CA HIS A 364 -23.12 3.95 -12.14
C HIS A 364 -23.32 5.17 -13.05
N LEU A 365 -24.05 6.19 -12.57
CA LEU A 365 -24.35 7.40 -13.33
C LEU A 365 -23.11 8.20 -13.72
N GLN A 366 -22.11 8.25 -12.84
CA GLN A 366 -20.86 8.98 -13.08
C GLN A 366 -19.89 8.27 -14.02
N ASN A 367 -19.85 6.94 -13.98
CA ASN A 367 -18.74 6.18 -14.57
C ASN A 367 -19.15 5.27 -15.73
N SER A 368 -20.45 4.95 -15.88
CA SER A 368 -20.89 4.06 -16.95
C SER A 368 -21.09 4.85 -18.25
N PRO A 369 -20.48 4.43 -19.36
CA PRO A 369 -20.72 5.08 -20.65
C PRO A 369 -22.20 5.01 -21.00
N ARG A 370 -22.82 6.17 -21.26
CA ARG A 370 -24.27 6.30 -21.59
C ARG A 370 -25.21 5.95 -20.44
N ALA A 371 -24.78 6.05 -19.19
CA ALA A 371 -25.70 5.91 -18.06
C ALA A 371 -26.87 6.89 -18.20
N SER A 372 -28.09 6.39 -17.99
CA SER A 372 -29.31 7.21 -17.94
C SER A 372 -30.10 6.85 -16.68
N LEU A 373 -30.78 7.84 -16.11
CA LEU A 373 -31.74 7.63 -15.02
C LEU A 373 -32.95 6.78 -15.45
N ASP A 374 -33.24 6.74 -16.74
CA ASP A 374 -34.31 5.95 -17.32
C ASP A 374 -33.95 4.45 -17.39
N ASP A 375 -32.65 4.15 -17.48
CA ASP A 375 -32.14 2.77 -17.61
C ASP A 375 -31.94 2.09 -16.24
N ILE A 376 -32.14 2.82 -15.13
CA ILE A 376 -32.03 2.26 -13.79
C ILE A 376 -33.26 1.39 -13.51
N PRO A 377 -33.09 0.10 -13.14
CA PRO A 377 -34.20 -0.78 -12.84
C PRO A 377 -34.99 -0.27 -11.64
N GLU A 378 -36.30 -0.53 -11.63
CA GLU A 378 -37.14 -0.24 -10.48
C GLU A 378 -36.70 -1.09 -9.28
N ILE A 379 -36.08 -0.44 -8.30
CA ILE A 379 -35.73 -1.01 -7.01
C ILE A 379 -36.72 -0.43 -5.99
N PRO A 380 -37.70 -1.18 -5.47
CA PRO A 380 -38.80 -0.63 -4.66
C PRO A 380 -38.33 0.21 -3.47
N ALA A 381 -37.28 -0.24 -2.78
CA ALA A 381 -36.72 0.47 -1.63
C ALA A 381 -36.01 1.80 -2.00
N LEU A 382 -35.75 2.05 -3.29
CA LEU A 382 -35.10 3.27 -3.82
C LEU A 382 -36.05 4.11 -4.67
N ALA A 383 -37.34 3.75 -4.76
CA ALA A 383 -38.29 4.41 -5.66
C ALA A 383 -38.37 5.93 -5.44
N SER A 384 -38.49 6.37 -4.18
CA SER A 384 -38.55 7.80 -3.84
C SER A 384 -37.26 8.55 -4.20
N LEU A 385 -36.10 7.92 -4.00
CA LEU A 385 -34.80 8.49 -4.36
C LEU A 385 -34.67 8.62 -5.88
N LEU A 386 -35.06 7.60 -6.64
CA LEU A 386 -35.02 7.64 -8.11
C LEU A 386 -36.00 8.66 -8.69
N GLN A 387 -37.18 8.81 -8.08
CA GLN A 387 -38.13 9.85 -8.47
C GLN A 387 -37.54 11.25 -8.26
N GLU A 388 -36.87 11.48 -7.13
CA GLU A 388 -36.19 12.73 -6.87
C GLU A 388 -35.06 12.98 -7.87
N PHE A 389 -34.21 11.98 -8.14
CA PHE A 389 -33.11 12.11 -9.11
C PHE A 389 -33.63 12.48 -10.51
N ARG A 390 -34.71 11.84 -10.97
CA ARG A 390 -35.36 12.18 -12.24
C ARG A 390 -35.88 13.61 -12.23
N ALA A 391 -36.59 14.01 -11.16
CA ALA A 391 -37.12 15.36 -11.05
C ALA A 391 -36.04 16.46 -10.97
N GLN A 392 -34.87 16.14 -10.39
CA GLN A 392 -33.70 17.02 -10.36
C GLN A 392 -33.05 17.14 -11.74
N HIS A 393 -32.83 16.00 -12.41
CA HIS A 393 -32.24 15.95 -13.74
C HIS A 393 -33.13 16.64 -14.78
N ASP A 394 -34.45 16.44 -14.72
CA ASP A 394 -35.42 17.12 -15.59
C ASP A 394 -35.42 18.65 -15.41
N GLU A 395 -35.13 19.13 -14.19
CA GLU A 395 -35.02 20.56 -13.91
C GLU A 395 -33.70 21.14 -14.42
N SER A 396 -32.58 20.46 -14.14
CA SER A 396 -31.26 20.84 -14.63
C SER A 396 -30.28 19.66 -14.56
N PRO A 397 -29.90 19.08 -15.71
CA PRO A 397 -28.89 18.02 -15.76
C PRO A 397 -27.54 18.46 -15.18
N GLU A 398 -27.09 19.68 -15.48
CA GLU A 398 -25.82 20.22 -14.96
C GLU A 398 -25.81 20.35 -13.42
N ALA A 399 -26.89 20.87 -12.82
CA ALA A 399 -26.97 20.98 -11.36
C ALA A 399 -27.02 19.59 -10.69
N PHE A 400 -27.76 18.66 -11.28
CA PHE A 400 -27.83 17.28 -10.79
C PHE A 400 -26.46 16.59 -10.88
N GLU A 401 -25.79 16.66 -12.03
CA GLU A 401 -24.44 16.12 -12.24
C GLU A 401 -23.43 16.71 -11.26
N TYR A 402 -23.50 18.03 -11.02
CA TYR A 402 -22.67 18.69 -10.02
C TYR A 402 -22.87 18.08 -8.62
N LEU A 403 -24.12 17.91 -8.19
CA LEU A 403 -24.43 17.36 -6.86
C LEU A 403 -23.91 15.93 -6.71
N ILE A 404 -24.21 15.04 -7.67
CA ILE A 404 -23.80 13.64 -7.57
C ILE A 404 -22.29 13.47 -7.72
N SER A 405 -21.59 14.33 -8.48
CA SER A 405 -20.13 14.34 -8.64
C SER A 405 -19.33 14.57 -7.36
N TRP A 406 -19.97 15.08 -6.30
CA TRP A 406 -19.31 15.48 -5.06
C TRP A 406 -18.18 16.52 -5.24
N LYS A 407 -18.20 17.32 -6.33
CA LYS A 407 -17.27 18.46 -6.53
C LYS A 407 -17.24 19.44 -5.35
N CYS A 408 -18.35 19.54 -4.61
CA CYS A 408 -18.44 20.30 -3.36
C CYS A 408 -17.42 19.89 -2.28
N LYS A 409 -16.77 18.72 -2.38
CA LYS A 409 -15.69 18.31 -1.46
C LYS A 409 -14.40 19.08 -1.69
N GLU A 410 -14.11 19.46 -2.93
CA GLU A 410 -12.86 20.12 -3.34
C GLU A 410 -12.91 21.61 -3.01
N GLU A 411 -14.07 22.24 -3.20
CA GLU A 411 -14.30 23.67 -2.97
C GLU A 411 -15.55 23.91 -2.09
N PRO A 412 -15.47 23.62 -0.77
CA PRO A 412 -16.63 23.66 0.12
C PRO A 412 -17.26 25.06 0.27
N GLU A 413 -16.45 26.12 0.25
CA GLU A 413 -16.92 27.50 0.38
C GLU A 413 -17.64 27.97 -0.89
N ALA A 414 -17.04 27.74 -2.07
CA ALA A 414 -17.65 28.06 -3.36
C ALA A 414 -19.00 27.34 -3.54
N PHE A 415 -19.07 26.06 -3.13
CA PHE A 415 -20.35 25.34 -3.14
C PHE A 415 -21.42 26.04 -2.30
N LEU A 416 -21.08 26.47 -1.09
CA LEU A 416 -22.04 27.05 -0.14
C LEU A 416 -22.52 28.45 -0.56
N PHE A 417 -21.60 29.29 -1.03
CA PHE A 417 -21.87 30.72 -1.23
C PHE A 417 -22.16 31.10 -2.68
N ASP A 418 -21.62 30.36 -3.64
CA ASP A 418 -21.69 30.75 -5.06
C ASP A 418 -22.54 29.77 -5.87
N ILE A 419 -22.38 28.46 -5.65
CA ILE A 419 -22.96 27.45 -6.55
C ILE A 419 -24.38 27.05 -6.10
N LEU A 420 -24.55 26.63 -4.85
CA LEU A 420 -25.84 26.15 -4.35
C LEU A 420 -26.95 27.22 -4.39
N PRO A 421 -26.71 28.51 -4.06
CA PRO A 421 -27.74 29.54 -4.14
C PRO A 421 -28.32 29.72 -5.54
N GLU A 422 -27.47 29.57 -6.56
CA GLU A 422 -27.80 29.67 -7.99
C GLU A 422 -28.40 28.39 -8.57
N MET A 423 -28.36 27.27 -7.83
CA MET A 423 -29.00 26.04 -8.29
C MET A 423 -30.53 26.20 -8.35
N PRO A 424 -31.17 25.58 -9.37
CA PRO A 424 -32.62 25.50 -9.45
C PRO A 424 -33.27 24.89 -8.20
N GLU A 425 -34.56 25.20 -7.98
CA GLU A 425 -35.23 24.99 -6.70
C GLU A 425 -35.25 23.52 -6.27
N ARG A 426 -35.58 22.59 -7.16
CA ARG A 426 -35.63 21.15 -6.82
C ARG A 426 -34.24 20.63 -6.51
N ASN A 427 -33.23 21.03 -7.29
CA ASN A 427 -31.84 20.66 -7.02
C ASN A 427 -31.36 21.21 -5.67
N ARG A 428 -31.57 22.50 -5.40
CA ARG A 428 -31.16 23.19 -4.17
C ARG A 428 -31.80 22.63 -2.92
N ASN A 429 -33.06 22.19 -3.01
CA ASN A 429 -33.84 21.69 -1.88
C ASN A 429 -33.89 20.15 -1.77
N SER A 430 -33.21 19.45 -2.68
CA SER A 430 -33.16 17.97 -2.69
C SER A 430 -32.50 17.38 -1.45
N GLY A 431 -32.84 16.13 -1.12
CA GLY A 431 -32.15 15.33 -0.11
C GLY A 431 -30.65 15.23 -0.40
N TYR A 432 -30.25 15.16 -1.68
CA TYR A 432 -28.83 15.10 -2.05
C TYR A 432 -28.10 16.40 -1.77
N ALA A 433 -28.72 17.56 -2.06
CA ALA A 433 -28.17 18.86 -1.69
C ALA A 433 -28.09 19.02 -0.16
N LYS A 434 -29.09 18.55 0.60
CA LYS A 434 -29.05 18.53 2.06
C LYS A 434 -27.93 17.65 2.62
N LEU A 435 -27.73 16.46 2.04
CA LEU A 435 -26.61 15.58 2.38
C LEU A 435 -25.26 16.26 2.12
N ALA A 436 -25.09 16.84 0.93
CA ALA A 436 -23.88 17.54 0.52
C ALA A 436 -23.58 18.75 1.42
N LEU A 437 -24.60 19.57 1.70
CA LEU A 437 -24.53 20.70 2.62
C LEU A 437 -24.08 20.28 4.03
N GLY A 438 -24.68 19.22 4.59
CA GLY A 438 -24.28 18.73 5.91
C GLY A 438 -22.81 18.32 5.94
N CYS A 439 -22.32 17.63 4.89
CA CYS A 439 -20.90 17.29 4.76
C CYS A 439 -20.00 18.53 4.62
N THR A 440 -20.43 19.54 3.85
CA THR A 440 -19.70 20.79 3.67
C THR A 440 -19.60 21.58 4.97
N HIS A 441 -20.71 21.76 5.69
CA HIS A 441 -20.70 22.42 7.00
C HIS A 441 -19.82 21.68 8.00
N TYR A 442 -19.87 20.34 8.02
CA TYR A 442 -19.01 19.54 8.89
C TYR A 442 -17.51 19.78 8.61
N ARG A 443 -17.10 19.82 7.34
CA ARG A 443 -15.70 20.12 6.95
C ARG A 443 -15.26 21.53 7.37
N LEU A 444 -16.16 22.51 7.30
CA LEU A 444 -15.91 23.89 7.72
C LEU A 444 -15.99 24.08 9.25
N GLY A 445 -16.25 23.02 10.02
CA GLY A 445 -16.39 23.10 11.48
C GLY A 445 -17.73 23.68 11.97
N ASN A 446 -18.70 23.86 11.07
CA ASN A 446 -20.02 24.40 11.37
C ASN A 446 -20.97 23.29 11.83
N ILE A 447 -20.71 22.73 13.02
CA ILE A 447 -21.38 21.52 13.56
C ILE A 447 -22.91 21.66 13.62
N HIS A 448 -23.42 22.79 14.11
CA HIS A 448 -24.87 23.02 14.23
C HIS A 448 -25.57 22.96 12.87
N SER A 449 -25.05 23.69 11.89
CA SER A 449 -25.57 23.65 10.53
C SER A 449 -25.44 22.27 9.90
N ALA A 450 -24.36 21.52 10.19
CA ALA A 450 -24.22 20.15 9.70
C ALA A 450 -25.34 19.23 10.23
N ILE A 451 -25.65 19.31 11.53
CA ILE A 451 -26.75 18.58 12.17
C ILE A 451 -28.07 18.93 11.50
N ASP A 452 -28.38 20.23 11.35
CA ASP A 452 -29.65 20.68 10.78
C ASP A 452 -29.86 20.17 9.34
N GLN A 453 -28.83 20.23 8.50
CA GLN A 453 -28.92 19.78 7.11
C GLN A 453 -29.03 18.27 7.00
N TRP A 454 -28.32 17.50 7.82
CA TRP A 454 -28.46 16.04 7.83
C TRP A 454 -29.79 15.58 8.43
N ALA A 455 -30.32 16.26 9.45
CA ALA A 455 -31.66 15.99 9.97
C ALA A 455 -32.74 16.25 8.90
N ALA A 456 -32.65 17.38 8.20
CA ALA A 456 -33.54 17.70 7.07
C ALA A 456 -33.40 16.68 5.92
N CYS A 457 -32.18 16.20 5.65
CA CYS A 457 -31.96 15.12 4.69
C CYS A 457 -32.65 13.83 5.12
N ALA A 458 -32.62 13.49 6.42
CA ALA A 458 -33.30 12.30 6.95
C ALA A 458 -34.83 12.40 6.92
N ASP A 459 -35.39 13.62 6.91
CA ASP A 459 -36.82 13.83 6.67
C ASP A 459 -37.21 13.51 5.22
N LEU A 460 -36.37 13.89 4.26
CA LEU A 460 -36.58 13.61 2.84
C LEU A 460 -36.29 12.15 2.49
N TRP A 461 -35.28 11.55 3.14
CA TRP A 461 -34.84 10.17 2.92
C TRP A 461 -34.96 9.33 4.19
N PRO A 462 -36.19 8.96 4.61
CA PRO A 462 -36.41 8.27 5.88
C PRO A 462 -35.84 6.85 5.93
N LEU A 463 -35.53 6.26 4.77
CA LEU A 463 -34.93 4.92 4.68
C LEU A 463 -33.41 4.95 4.58
N ASP A 464 -32.80 6.12 4.35
CA ASP A 464 -31.35 6.26 4.20
C ASP A 464 -30.70 6.48 5.56
N ASP A 465 -29.81 5.55 5.94
CA ASP A 465 -29.21 5.54 7.26
C ASP A 465 -28.05 6.53 7.43
N ALA A 466 -27.41 6.95 6.34
CA ALA A 466 -26.26 7.86 6.41
C ALA A 466 -26.58 9.23 7.03
N PRO A 467 -27.60 10.00 6.59
CA PRO A 467 -27.90 11.29 7.20
C PRO A 467 -28.26 11.18 8.68
N VAL A 468 -29.02 10.14 9.06
CA VAL A 468 -29.35 9.88 10.47
C VAL A 468 -28.11 9.58 11.29
N MET A 469 -27.27 8.63 10.85
CA MET A 469 -26.06 8.25 11.59
C MET A 469 -25.09 9.43 11.74
N ASN A 470 -24.92 10.25 10.70
CA ASN A 470 -24.05 11.42 10.73
C ASN A 470 -24.55 12.50 11.71
N ALA A 471 -25.85 12.82 11.67
CA ALA A 471 -26.46 13.78 12.60
C ALA A 471 -26.45 13.25 14.04
N THR A 472 -26.81 11.98 14.25
CA THR A 472 -26.76 11.32 15.55
C THR A 472 -25.35 11.35 16.13
N MET A 473 -24.31 11.08 15.33
CA MET A 473 -22.91 11.17 15.76
C MET A 473 -22.59 12.57 16.31
N LEU A 474 -22.94 13.64 15.59
CA LEU A 474 -22.66 15.01 16.02
C LEU A 474 -23.52 15.45 17.21
N LEU A 475 -24.82 15.13 17.22
CA LEU A 475 -25.69 15.39 18.37
C LEU A 475 -25.13 14.74 19.65
N SER A 476 -24.61 13.51 19.50
CA SER A 476 -23.93 12.80 20.57
C SER A 476 -22.63 13.51 20.98
N GLY A 477 -21.85 14.04 20.03
CA GLY A 477 -20.65 14.83 20.32
C GLY A 477 -20.94 16.11 21.10
N GLU A 478 -22.07 16.75 20.84
CA GLU A 478 -22.56 17.97 21.49
C GLU A 478 -23.39 17.70 22.75
N GLU A 479 -23.38 16.46 23.27
CA GLU A 479 -24.12 16.02 24.46
C GLU A 479 -25.67 16.15 24.36
N ARG A 480 -26.20 16.29 23.14
CA ARG A 480 -27.65 16.36 22.83
C ARG A 480 -28.24 14.96 22.68
N TRP A 481 -28.11 14.14 23.73
CA TRP A 481 -28.44 12.71 23.70
C TRP A 481 -29.90 12.39 23.41
N ASP A 482 -30.83 13.19 23.93
CA ASP A 482 -32.26 12.94 23.75
C ASP A 482 -32.68 13.15 22.29
N GLU A 483 -32.10 14.15 21.63
CA GLU A 483 -32.28 14.41 20.20
C GLU A 483 -31.61 13.33 19.35
N ALA A 484 -30.39 12.91 19.73
CA ALA A 484 -29.69 11.81 19.09
C ALA A 484 -30.51 10.50 19.15
N SER A 485 -31.13 10.23 20.31
CA SER A 485 -32.02 9.10 20.55
C SER A 485 -33.30 9.18 19.71
N ALA A 486 -33.95 10.34 19.69
CA ALA A 486 -35.14 10.56 18.87
C ALA A 486 -34.86 10.34 17.37
N LEU A 487 -33.72 10.81 16.89
CA LEU A 487 -33.33 10.70 15.48
C LEU A 487 -33.00 9.25 15.09
N ILE A 488 -32.18 8.54 15.87
CA ILE A 488 -31.73 7.18 15.52
C ILE A 488 -32.87 6.15 15.51
N HIS A 489 -33.92 6.39 16.31
CA HIS A 489 -35.11 5.53 16.34
C HIS A 489 -36.07 5.72 15.16
N ARG A 490 -35.78 6.67 14.25
CA ARG A 490 -36.51 6.83 12.99
C ARG A 490 -36.09 5.84 11.90
N LEU A 491 -34.94 5.18 12.06
CA LEU A 491 -34.41 4.25 11.07
C LEU A 491 -35.29 3.01 10.92
N PRO A 492 -35.38 2.44 9.70
CA PRO A 492 -36.15 1.23 9.46
C PRO A 492 -35.57 0.04 10.24
N GLY A 493 -36.42 -0.94 10.58
CA GLY A 493 -36.05 -2.08 11.42
C GLY A 493 -34.83 -2.86 10.93
N GLN A 494 -34.62 -2.93 9.61
CA GLN A 494 -33.46 -3.60 8.98
C GLN A 494 -32.12 -2.95 9.37
N CYS A 495 -32.08 -1.61 9.56
CA CYS A 495 -30.89 -0.91 10.02
C CYS A 495 -30.56 -1.21 11.49
N MET A 496 -31.56 -1.60 12.29
CA MET A 496 -31.41 -1.89 13.73
C MET A 496 -30.62 -3.18 14.00
N GLU A 497 -30.46 -4.04 12.99
CA GLU A 497 -29.63 -5.23 13.10
C GLU A 497 -28.14 -4.95 12.95
N SER A 498 -27.77 -3.80 12.37
CA SER A 498 -26.38 -3.42 12.12
C SER A 498 -25.59 -3.16 13.41
N LEU A 499 -24.31 -3.55 13.39
CA LEU A 499 -23.40 -3.29 14.51
C LEU A 499 -23.21 -1.79 14.74
N LEU A 500 -23.21 -0.99 13.67
CA LEU A 500 -23.10 0.46 13.73
C LEU A 500 -24.25 1.08 14.55
N TRP A 501 -25.48 0.68 14.24
CA TRP A 501 -26.67 1.13 14.98
C TRP A 501 -26.62 0.70 16.45
N LYS A 502 -26.30 -0.57 16.71
CA LYS A 502 -26.21 -1.10 18.08
C LYS A 502 -25.17 -0.34 18.91
N ASN A 503 -24.02 -0.02 18.32
CA ASN A 503 -22.97 0.76 18.95
C ASN A 503 -23.42 2.19 19.24
N ALA A 504 -24.09 2.84 18.27
CA ALA A 504 -24.64 4.18 18.45
C ALA A 504 -25.69 4.21 19.58
N CYS A 505 -26.64 3.27 19.59
CA CYS A 505 -27.64 3.18 20.67
C CYS A 505 -27.01 2.89 22.04
N SER A 506 -25.98 2.05 22.12
CA SER A 506 -25.27 1.82 23.40
C SER A 506 -24.60 3.10 23.88
N ALA A 507 -23.88 3.79 22.99
CA ALA A 507 -23.20 5.04 23.30
C ALA A 507 -24.18 6.12 23.79
N ILE A 508 -25.31 6.31 23.09
CA ILE A 508 -26.36 7.27 23.47
C ILE A 508 -26.97 6.93 24.83
N ARG A 509 -27.31 5.66 25.08
CA ARG A 509 -27.84 5.22 26.40
C ARG A 509 -26.85 5.45 27.53
N GLU A 510 -25.58 5.24 27.27
CA GLU A 510 -24.49 5.45 28.22
C GLU A 510 -24.03 6.92 28.30
N ARG A 511 -24.65 7.82 27.51
CA ARG A 511 -24.27 9.24 27.38
C ARG A 511 -22.79 9.43 27.03
N ARG A 512 -22.29 8.59 26.13
CA ARG A 512 -20.93 8.65 25.58
C ARG A 512 -21.01 9.09 24.12
N SER A 513 -20.02 9.87 23.68
CA SER A 513 -19.94 10.28 22.29
C SER A 513 -19.78 9.07 21.39
N PHE A 514 -20.67 8.93 20.43
CA PHE A 514 -20.57 7.95 19.37
C PHE A 514 -19.64 8.50 18.29
N SER A 515 -18.77 7.64 17.76
CA SER A 515 -17.90 8.00 16.63
C SER A 515 -18.02 6.93 15.57
N ILE A 516 -18.28 7.36 14.35
CA ILE A 516 -18.09 6.55 13.16
C ILE A 516 -16.57 6.56 12.90
N SER A 517 -15.88 5.48 13.26
CA SER A 517 -14.42 5.41 13.17
C SER A 517 -13.93 5.72 11.74
N ASN A 518 -13.27 6.88 11.57
CA ASN A 518 -12.61 7.27 10.32
C ASN A 518 -11.37 6.44 9.98
N LYS A 519 -10.92 5.53 10.87
CA LYS A 519 -9.66 4.79 10.67
C LYS A 519 -9.77 3.65 9.64
N ILE A 520 -10.97 3.32 9.14
CA ILE A 520 -11.16 2.15 8.25
C ILE A 520 -11.81 2.51 6.90
N PHE A 521 -12.33 3.73 6.69
CA PHE A 521 -13.20 4.00 5.53
C PHE A 521 -12.77 5.26 4.75
N THR A 522 -11.67 5.20 4.02
CA THR A 522 -11.59 6.05 2.82
C THR A 522 -12.69 5.55 1.88
N SER A 523 -13.68 6.41 1.57
CA SER A 523 -14.73 6.03 0.62
C SER A 523 -14.05 5.60 -0.69
N PRO A 524 -14.22 4.34 -1.13
CA PRO A 524 -13.57 3.87 -2.34
C PRO A 524 -14.05 4.72 -3.54
N ALA A 525 -13.16 4.96 -4.50
CA ALA A 525 -13.53 5.66 -5.73
C ALA A 525 -14.60 4.88 -6.51
N ILE A 526 -14.51 3.54 -6.50
CA ILE A 526 -15.53 2.65 -7.06
C ILE A 526 -16.01 1.71 -5.93
N PRO A 527 -17.24 1.87 -5.43
CA PRO A 527 -17.76 1.04 -4.35
C PRO A 527 -18.00 -0.40 -4.82
N THR A 528 -17.61 -1.35 -3.96
CA THR A 528 -18.01 -2.77 -4.02
C THR A 528 -19.10 -3.03 -2.95
N PRO A 529 -19.79 -4.19 -2.95
CA PRO A 529 -20.73 -4.55 -1.89
C PRO A 529 -20.20 -4.39 -0.45
N THR A 530 -18.91 -4.56 -0.21
CA THR A 530 -18.32 -4.32 1.12
C THR A 530 -18.30 -2.83 1.53
N PHE A 531 -18.45 -1.90 0.57
CA PHE A 531 -18.53 -0.44 0.74
C PHE A 531 -17.45 0.14 1.66
N GLY A 532 -16.18 -0.06 1.28
CA GLY A 532 -15.02 0.36 2.09
C GLY A 532 -14.77 -0.48 3.34
N GLY A 533 -15.58 -1.51 3.61
CA GLY A 533 -15.48 -2.38 4.80
C GLY A 533 -16.63 -2.20 5.78
N LEU A 534 -17.58 -1.29 5.49
CA LEU A 534 -18.76 -1.06 6.31
C LEU A 534 -19.60 -2.33 6.47
N TYR A 535 -19.64 -3.15 5.42
CA TYR A 535 -20.29 -4.46 5.41
C TYR A 535 -19.29 -5.55 5.02
N SER A 536 -18.32 -5.82 5.92
CA SER A 536 -17.33 -6.88 5.73
C SER A 536 -17.99 -8.22 5.35
N GLY A 537 -17.51 -8.85 4.29
CA GLY A 537 -18.03 -10.11 3.76
C GLY A 537 -19.16 -9.98 2.74
N ALA A 538 -19.72 -8.78 2.53
CA ALA A 538 -20.80 -8.56 1.57
C ALA A 538 -20.37 -8.85 0.11
N ASP A 539 -19.09 -8.67 -0.22
CA ASP A 539 -18.55 -9.09 -1.53
C ASP A 539 -18.71 -10.60 -1.76
N GLU A 540 -18.41 -11.42 -0.75
CA GLU A 540 -18.51 -12.88 -0.85
C GLU A 540 -19.97 -13.36 -0.80
N GLU A 541 -20.81 -12.68 0.00
CA GLU A 541 -22.26 -12.89 0.02
C GLU A 541 -22.85 -12.68 -1.38
N TYR A 542 -22.55 -11.54 -2.02
CA TYR A 542 -22.99 -11.24 -3.38
C TYR A 542 -22.51 -12.28 -4.41
N LEU A 543 -21.23 -12.66 -4.36
CA LEU A 543 -20.66 -13.63 -5.29
C LEU A 543 -21.27 -15.03 -5.14
N ALA A 544 -21.60 -15.44 -3.91
CA ALA A 544 -22.28 -16.70 -3.63
C ALA A 544 -23.72 -16.71 -4.17
N GLU A 545 -24.50 -15.65 -3.93
CA GLU A 545 -25.89 -15.53 -4.38
C GLU A 545 -26.04 -15.49 -5.90
N THR A 546 -25.15 -14.75 -6.55
CA THR A 546 -25.20 -14.58 -8.01
C THR A 546 -24.60 -15.76 -8.78
N LYS A 547 -24.16 -16.82 -8.07
CA LYS A 547 -23.46 -17.98 -8.65
C LYS A 547 -22.25 -17.61 -9.52
N ASN A 548 -21.70 -16.41 -9.34
CA ASN A 548 -20.48 -15.95 -10.02
C ASN A 548 -19.21 -16.49 -9.34
N PHE A 549 -19.34 -17.63 -8.69
CA PHE A 549 -18.26 -18.30 -8.01
C PHE A 549 -17.38 -18.99 -9.06
N THR A 550 -16.18 -18.44 -9.29
CA THR A 550 -15.08 -19.30 -9.74
C THR A 550 -14.53 -19.94 -8.46
N PRO A 551 -14.64 -21.27 -8.26
CA PRO A 551 -14.02 -21.91 -7.12
C PRO A 551 -12.54 -21.54 -7.12
N ILE A 552 -12.02 -21.20 -5.94
CA ILE A 552 -10.58 -21.05 -5.75
C ILE A 552 -10.01 -22.44 -6.02
N CYS A 553 -9.28 -22.59 -7.12
CA CYS A 553 -8.47 -23.79 -7.32
C CYS A 553 -7.52 -23.87 -6.11
N THR A 554 -7.78 -24.82 -5.22
CA THR A 554 -6.94 -25.18 -4.07
C THR A 554 -5.57 -25.66 -4.52
#